data_AF-A0AAW8KYS5-F1
#
_entry.id   AF-A0AAW8KYS5-F1
#
_cell.length_a   1.000
_cell.length_b   1.000
_cell.length_c   1.000
_cell.angle_alpha   90.00
_cell.angle_beta   90.00
_cell.angle_gamma   90.00
#
_symmetry.space_group_name_H-M   'P 1'
#
loop_
_entity.id
_entity.type
_entity.pdbx_description
1 polymer ?
#
loop_
_entity_poly.entity_id
_entity_poly.type
_entity_poly.pdbx_seq_one_letter_code
_entity_poly.pdbx_strand_id
1 'polypeptide(L)'
;SVHRDDRDILKKVDFALHENEIVSLIGPNGAGKSTLIKVLLGILQPSSGRVINHKKLKMAYVPQKFNPSHSLPLRVQDLLDLEK
;
A
#
# COMPACT_ATOMS: atom_id res chain seq x y z
N SER A 1 12.92 7.74 2.58
CA SER A 1 13.65 6.63 1.93
C SER A 1 13.40 5.32 2.66
N VAL A 2 13.66 4.19 2.01
CA VAL A 2 13.63 2.85 2.61
C VAL A 2 14.90 2.12 2.22
N HIS A 3 15.63 1.64 3.21
CA HIS A 3 16.87 0.87 3.07
C HIS A 3 16.67 -0.53 3.67
N ARG A 4 17.08 -1.58 2.94
CA ARG A 4 17.05 -2.97 3.39
C ARG A 4 18.21 -3.74 2.78
N ASP A 5 18.86 -4.57 3.58
CA ASP A 5 19.89 -5.54 3.13
C ASP A 5 20.94 -4.87 2.21
N ASP A 6 21.52 -3.76 2.69
CA ASP A 6 22.51 -2.91 2.01
C ASP A 6 22.05 -2.30 0.68
N ARG A 7 20.74 -2.26 0.43
CA ARG A 7 20.16 -1.65 -0.76
C ARG A 7 19.06 -0.66 -0.42
N ASP A 8 19.11 0.47 -1.09
CA ASP A 8 18.00 1.41 -1.08
C ASP A 8 16.88 0.91 -1.99
N ILE A 9 15.74 0.60 -1.41
CA ILE A 9 14.53 0.20 -2.12
C ILE A 9 13.75 1.43 -2.59
N LEU A 10 13.73 2.49 -1.77
CA LEU A 10 13.15 3.80 -2.12
C LEU A 10 14.17 4.90 -1.79
N LYS A 11 14.57 5.68 -2.78
CA LYS A 11 15.54 6.79 -2.63
C LYS A 11 14.82 8.13 -2.80
N LYS A 12 14.77 8.95 -1.75
CA LYS A 12 14.29 10.35 -1.79
C LYS A 12 13.00 10.53 -2.62
N VAL A 13 11.98 9.75 -2.27
CA VAL A 13 10.67 9.83 -2.92
C VAL A 13 9.87 10.94 -2.25
N ASP A 14 9.48 11.95 -3.03
CA ASP A 14 8.69 13.11 -2.59
C ASP A 14 7.52 13.31 -3.55
N PHE A 15 6.29 13.22 -3.03
CA PHE A 15 5.06 13.45 -3.79
C PHE A 15 3.89 13.76 -2.85
N ALA A 16 2.81 14.28 -3.42
CA ALA A 16 1.53 14.48 -2.74
C ALA A 16 0.43 13.74 -3.51
N LEU A 17 -0.62 13.32 -2.79
CA LEU A 17 -1.85 12.80 -3.36
C LEU A 17 -2.98 13.69 -2.89
N HIS A 18 -3.79 14.17 -3.82
CA HIS A 18 -4.92 15.06 -3.53
C HIS A 18 -6.24 14.29 -3.47
N GLU A 19 -7.23 14.88 -2.82
CA GLU A 19 -8.58 14.33 -2.79
C GLU A 19 -9.14 14.23 -4.23
N ASN A 20 -9.84 13.14 -4.52
CA ASN A 20 -10.39 12.82 -5.85
C ASN A 20 -9.33 12.61 -6.96
N GLU A 21 -8.05 12.46 -6.60
CA GLU A 21 -7.00 12.15 -7.56
C GLU A 21 -6.85 10.65 -7.77
N ILE A 22 -6.69 10.23 -9.03
CA ILE A 22 -6.34 8.85 -9.39
C ILE A 22 -4.89 8.85 -9.88
N VAL A 23 -4.01 8.24 -9.08
CA VAL A 23 -2.58 8.15 -9.40
C VAL A 23 -2.20 6.71 -9.72
N SER A 24 -1.49 6.52 -10.84
CA SER A 24 -0.92 5.23 -11.22
C SER A 24 0.58 5.18 -10.92
N LEU A 25 1.01 4.17 -10.15
CA LEU A 25 2.42 3.91 -9.88
C LEU A 25 2.94 2.81 -10.81
N ILE A 26 3.76 3.18 -11.78
CA ILE A 26 4.32 2.27 -12.79
C ILE A 26 5.82 2.01 -12.57
N GLY A 27 6.30 0.87 -13.06
CA GLY A 27 7.71 0.49 -13.00
C GLY A 27 7.92 -1.02 -13.06
N PRO A 28 9.14 -1.50 -13.32
CA PRO A 28 9.42 -2.94 -13.42
C PRO A 28 9.24 -3.69 -12.09
N ASN A 29 9.24 -5.02 -12.15
CA ASN A 29 9.25 -5.84 -10.94
C ASN A 29 10.53 -5.56 -10.14
N GLY A 30 10.38 -5.40 -8.83
CA GLY A 30 11.49 -5.01 -7.94
C GLY A 30 11.74 -3.50 -7.82
N ALA A 31 11.07 -2.65 -8.59
CA ALA A 31 11.24 -1.18 -8.53
C ALA A 31 10.76 -0.51 -7.22
N GLY A 32 10.30 -1.27 -6.23
CA GLY A 32 9.85 -0.72 -4.94
C GLY A 32 8.37 -0.31 -4.86
N LYS A 33 7.55 -0.60 -5.89
CA LYS A 33 6.11 -0.23 -5.90
C LYS A 33 5.34 -0.70 -4.67
N SER A 34 5.37 -2.00 -4.40
CA SER A 34 4.70 -2.58 -3.23
C SER A 34 5.33 -2.10 -1.91
N THR A 35 6.60 -1.71 -1.92
CA THR A 35 7.28 -1.08 -0.76
C THR A 35 6.72 0.31 -0.51
N LEU A 36 6.56 1.13 -1.55
CA LEU A 36 5.97 2.47 -1.43
C LEU A 36 4.54 2.39 -0.90
N ILE A 37 3.72 1.49 -1.46
CA ILE A 37 2.35 1.26 -0.98
C ILE A 37 2.33 0.88 0.51
N LYS A 38 3.20 -0.05 0.94
CA LYS A 38 3.29 -0.44 2.37
C LYS A 38 3.72 0.72 3.27
N VAL A 39 4.58 1.62 2.78
CA VAL A 39 4.97 2.83 3.52
C VAL A 39 3.79 3.79 3.67
N LEU A 40 3.02 4.02 2.60
CA LEU A 40 1.83 4.88 2.65
C LEU A 40 0.76 4.33 3.60
N LEU A 41 0.58 3.01 3.64
CA LEU A 41 -0.35 2.32 4.53
C LEU A 41 0.13 2.25 6.00
N GLY A 42 1.37 2.68 6.30
CA GLY A 42 1.97 2.57 7.62
C GLY A 42 2.37 1.14 8.03
N ILE A 43 2.23 0.16 7.13
CA ILE A 43 2.64 -1.24 7.34
C ILE A 43 4.18 -1.35 7.41
N LEU A 44 4.88 -0.49 6.67
CA LEU A 44 6.34 -0.40 6.67
C LEU A 44 6.80 1.00 7.04
N GLN A 45 7.61 1.13 8.08
CA GLN A 45 8.18 2.43 8.45
C GLN A 45 9.30 2.84 7.49
N PRO A 46 9.36 4.12 7.06
CA PRO A 46 10.47 4.60 6.26
C PRO A 46 11.74 4.66 7.12
N SER A 47 12.90 4.37 6.52
CA SER A 47 14.21 4.55 7.19
C SER A 47 14.54 6.02 7.42
N SER A 48 13.97 6.93 6.60
CA SER A 48 14.09 8.38 6.76
C SER A 48 12.95 9.11 6.05
N GLY A 49 12.68 10.35 6.46
CA GLY A 49 11.55 11.14 5.97
C GLY A 49 10.26 10.82 6.74
N ARG A 50 9.12 11.26 6.19
CA ARG A 50 7.81 11.14 6.85
C ARG A 50 6.69 11.01 5.83
N VAL A 51 5.63 10.29 6.20
CA VAL A 51 4.34 10.28 5.51
C VAL A 51 3.40 11.18 6.30
N ILE A 52 2.75 12.12 5.62
CA ILE A 52 1.78 13.04 6.22
C ILE A 52 0.41 12.70 5.63
N ASN A 53 -0.58 12.46 6.49
CA ASN A 53 -1.94 12.18 6.09
C ASN A 53 -2.95 13.01 6.90
N HIS A 54 -4.19 13.08 6.41
CA HIS A 54 -5.28 13.73 7.15
C HIS A 54 -5.72 12.88 8.34
N LYS A 55 -6.04 13.52 9.47
CA LYS A 55 -6.42 12.86 10.73
C LYS A 55 -7.57 11.85 10.62
N LYS A 56 -8.44 11.97 9.60
CA LYS A 56 -9.61 11.10 9.38
C LYS A 56 -9.54 10.32 8.07
N LEU A 57 -8.34 10.01 7.57
CA LEU A 57 -8.18 9.21 6.36
C LEU A 57 -8.52 7.74 6.62
N LYS A 58 -9.46 7.18 5.85
CA LYS A 58 -9.70 5.73 5.77
C LYS A 58 -8.90 5.16 4.60
N MET A 59 -8.13 4.11 4.86
CA MET A 59 -7.35 3.43 3.83
C MET A 59 -7.95 2.04 3.58
N ALA A 60 -8.10 1.68 2.31
CA ALA A 60 -8.41 0.32 1.87
C ALA A 60 -7.26 -0.16 0.98
N TYR A 61 -6.94 -1.45 1.07
CA TYR A 61 -5.80 -2.03 0.35
C TYR A 61 -6.14 -3.43 -0.14
N VAL A 62 -5.91 -3.67 -1.43
CA VAL A 62 -5.99 -5.01 -2.01
C VAL A 62 -4.57 -5.55 -2.17
N PRO A 63 -4.22 -6.67 -1.50
CA PRO A 63 -2.89 -7.23 -1.61
C PRO A 63 -2.66 -7.84 -2.99
N GLN A 64 -1.41 -7.78 -3.46
CA GLN A 64 -1.01 -8.37 -4.74
C GLN A 64 -1.28 -9.89 -4.83
N LYS A 65 -1.24 -10.60 -3.69
CA LYS A 65 -1.68 -11.98 -3.57
C LYS A 65 -2.79 -12.04 -2.54
N PHE A 66 -3.98 -12.43 -2.98
CA PHE A 66 -5.13 -12.72 -2.13
C PHE A 66 -5.51 -14.18 -2.36
N ASN A 67 -5.44 -15.00 -1.32
CA ASN A 67 -5.66 -16.44 -1.43
C ASN A 67 -6.84 -16.85 -0.52
N PRO A 68 -8.08 -16.54 -0.92
CA PRO A 68 -9.25 -16.96 -0.16
C PRO A 68 -9.35 -18.48 -0.19
N SER A 69 -9.88 -19.08 0.88
CA SER A 69 -10.11 -20.53 0.88
C SER A 69 -11.07 -20.91 -0.25
N HIS A 70 -10.66 -21.85 -1.10
CA HIS A 70 -11.49 -22.37 -2.20
C HIS A 70 -12.76 -23.09 -1.70
N SER A 71 -12.85 -23.42 -0.41
CA SER A 71 -13.99 -24.10 0.21
C SER A 71 -15.11 -23.16 0.66
N LEU A 72 -14.97 -21.85 0.48
CA LEU A 72 -15.96 -20.87 0.91
C LEU A 72 -16.70 -20.33 -0.32
N PRO A 73 -17.95 -20.76 -0.59
CA PRO A 73 -18.81 -20.07 -1.54
C PRO A 73 -19.22 -18.73 -0.92
N LEU A 74 -18.36 -17.72 -1.04
CA LEU A 74 -18.62 -16.36 -0.59
C LEU A 74 -18.88 -15.47 -1.79
N ARG A 75 -19.99 -14.73 -1.76
CA ARG A 75 -20.20 -13.60 -2.66
C ARG A 75 -19.32 -12.44 -2.21
N VAL A 76 -19.04 -11.51 -3.12
CA VAL A 76 -18.30 -10.27 -2.79
C VAL A 76 -19.01 -9.53 -1.65
N GLN A 77 -20.34 -9.56 -1.62
CA GLN A 77 -21.13 -8.95 -0.55
C GLN A 77 -20.84 -9.58 0.81
N ASP A 78 -20.81 -10.91 0.86
CA ASP A 78 -20.56 -11.68 2.08
C ASP A 78 -19.14 -11.39 2.63
N LEU A 79 -18.15 -11.18 1.76
CA LEU A 79 -16.79 -10.80 2.16
C LEU A 79 -16.73 -9.40 2.79
N LEU A 80 -17.42 -8.42 2.20
CA LEU A 80 -17.41 -7.03 2.70
C LEU A 80 -18.15 -6.88 4.03
N ASP A 81 -19.14 -7.72 4.29
CA ASP A 81 -19.88 -7.69 5.55
C ASP A 81 -19.11 -8.33 6.73
N LEU A 82 -18.02 -9.09 6.47
CA LEU A 82 -17.15 -9.63 7.52
C LEU A 82 -16.23 -8.59 8.17
N GLU A 83 -16.01 -7.44 7.52
CA GLU A 83 -15.13 -6.37 8.02
C GLU A 83 -15.89 -5.26 8.78
N LYS A 84 -17.22 -5.39 8.95
CA LYS A 84 -18.05 -4.50 9.78
C LYS A 84 -18.09 -4.96 11.22
#